data_AF-A0A377B7D3-F1
#
_entry.id   AF-A0A377B7D3-F1
#
_cell.length_a   1.000
_cell.length_b   1.000
_cell.length_c   1.000
_cell.angle_alpha   90.00
_cell.angle_beta   90.00
_cell.angle_gamma   90.00
#
_symmetry.space_group_name_H-M   'P 1'
#
loop_
_entity.id
_entity.type
_entity.pdbx_description
1 polymer ?
#
loop_
_entity_poly.entity_id
_entity_poly.type
_entity_poly.pdbx_seq_one_letter_code
_entity_poly.pdbx_strand_id
1 'polypeptide(L)' 'MHIALKNGSNIALLNAMGHVIIEENLYDKAFVASRTEGFEEYRKIVEGYHAGVG' A
#
# COMPACT_ATOMS: atom_id res chain seq x y z
N MET A 1 -9.79 -1.63 15.84
CA MET A 1 -8.43 -2.21 15.79
C MET A 1 -7.45 -1.16 16.27
N HIS A 2 -6.45 -1.50 17.09
CA HIS A 2 -5.39 -0.58 17.53
C HIS A 2 -4.04 -1.17 17.12
N ILE A 3 -3.27 -0.43 16.32
CA ILE A 3 -1.94 -0.84 15.85
C ILE A 3 -0.92 -0.01 16.61
N ALA A 4 -0.22 -0.65 17.55
CA ALA A 4 0.82 -0.01 18.36
C ALA A 4 2.12 0.12 17.56
N LEU A 5 2.25 1.22 16.81
CA LEU A 5 3.40 1.48 15.95
C LEU A 5 4.61 1.96 16.74
N LYS A 6 5.80 1.65 16.23
CA LYS A 6 7.04 2.28 16.69
C LYS A 6 7.08 3.71 16.16
N ASN A 7 7.59 4.64 16.96
CA ASN A 7 7.79 6.01 16.50
C ASN A 7 8.67 6.01 15.24
N GLY A 8 8.19 6.70 14.19
CA GLY A 8 8.88 6.76 12.89
C GLY A 8 8.51 5.65 11.90
N SER A 9 7.66 4.68 12.23
CA SER A 9 7.31 3.58 11.30
C SER A 9 6.03 3.82 10.48
N ASN A 10 5.53 5.06 10.39
CA ASN A 10 4.27 5.36 9.71
C ASN A 10 4.31 5.02 8.22
N ILE A 11 5.38 5.42 7.52
CA ILE A 11 5.53 5.17 6.07
C ILE A 11 5.65 3.67 5.79
N ALA A 12 6.39 2.94 6.61
CA ALA A 12 6.51 1.49 6.49
C ALA A 12 5.14 0.79 6.62
N LEU A 13 4.31 1.21 7.59
CA LEU A 13 2.95 0.66 7.73
C LEU A 13 2.09 1.01 6.51
N LEU A 14 2.04 2.27 6.11
CA LEU A 14 1.17 2.73 5.02
C LEU A 14 1.54 2.06 3.69
N ASN A 15 2.84 1.90 3.40
CA ASN A 15 3.29 1.21 2.20
C ASN A 15 2.97 -0.29 2.27
N ALA A 16 3.08 -0.94 3.44
CA ALA A 16 2.69 -2.33 3.59
C ALA A 16 1.17 -2.55 3.41
N MET A 17 0.35 -1.61 3.89
CA MET A 17 -1.09 -1.63 3.61
C MET A 17 -1.39 -1.44 2.13
N GLY A 18 -0.72 -0.48 1.48
CA GLY A 18 -0.83 -0.23 0.04
C GLY A 18 -0.42 -1.45 -0.79
N HIS A 19 0.65 -2.13 -0.40
CA HIS A 19 1.12 -3.37 -1.02
C HIS A 19 0.04 -4.44 -1.03
N VAL A 20 -0.51 -4.80 0.14
CA VAL A 20 -1.54 -5.83 0.27
C VAL A 20 -2.80 -5.46 -0.52
N ILE A 21 -3.26 -4.21 -0.43
CA ILE A 21 -4.43 -3.73 -1.18
C ILE A 21 -4.24 -3.91 -2.70
N ILE A 22 -3.04 -3.64 -3.21
CA ILE A 22 -2.73 -3.75 -4.63
C ILE A 22 -2.52 -5.20 -5.05
N GLU A 23 -1.73 -5.96 -4.30
CA GLU A 23 -1.38 -7.36 -4.58
C GLU A 23 -2.63 -8.25 -4.58
N GLU A 24 -3.49 -8.09 -3.58
CA GLU A 24 -4.74 -8.84 -3.44
C GLU A 24 -5.89 -8.28 -4.30
N ASN A 25 -5.64 -7.26 -5.14
CA ASN A 25 -6.64 -6.64 -6.02
C ASN A 25 -7.88 -6.07 -5.27
N LEU A 26 -7.70 -5.53 -4.07
CA LEU A 26 -8.77 -5.02 -3.22
C LEU A 26 -9.17 -3.56 -3.49
N TYR A 27 -8.40 -2.84 -4.30
CA TYR A 27 -8.71 -1.46 -4.66
C TYR A 27 -9.78 -1.36 -5.76
N ASP A 28 -10.47 -0.22 -5.81
CA ASP A 28 -11.40 0.09 -6.89
C ASP A 28 -10.64 0.48 -8.17
N LYS A 29 -10.55 -0.47 -9.11
CA LYS A 29 -9.84 -0.31 -10.38
C LYS A 29 -10.45 0.79 -11.26
N ALA A 30 -11.78 0.92 -11.28
CA ALA A 30 -12.46 1.91 -12.11
C ALA A 30 -12.25 3.33 -11.57
N PHE A 31 -12.29 3.47 -10.24
CA PHE A 31 -11.98 4.73 -9.59
C PHE A 31 -10.52 5.14 -9.85
N VAL A 32 -9.56 4.23 -9.61
CA VAL A 32 -8.14 4.50 -9.86
C VAL A 32 -7.91 4.93 -11.31
N ALA A 33 -8.44 4.19 -12.28
CA ALA A 33 -8.25 4.49 -13.69
C ALA A 33 -8.87 5.82 -14.15
N SER A 34 -9.97 6.27 -13.54
CA SER A 34 -10.71 7.46 -13.99
C SER A 34 -10.49 8.71 -13.15
N ARG A 35 -9.95 8.58 -11.94
CA ARG A 35 -9.87 9.68 -10.96
C ARG A 35 -8.47 9.89 -10.35
N THR A 36 -7.48 9.08 -10.73
CA THR A 36 -6.14 9.18 -10.16
C THR A 36 -5.06 9.13 -11.24
N GLU A 37 -3.88 9.59 -10.89
CA GLU A 37 -2.66 9.53 -11.70
C GLU A 37 -1.50 9.02 -10.83
N GLY A 38 -0.43 8.51 -11.44
CA GLY A 38 0.74 8.03 -10.70
C GLY A 38 0.58 6.66 -10.02
N PHE A 39 -0.47 5.89 -10.36
CA PHE A 39 -0.76 4.61 -9.70
C PHE A 39 0.33 3.56 -9.95
N GLU A 40 0.86 3.47 -11.18
CA GLU A 40 1.91 2.49 -11.51
C GLU A 40 3.24 2.83 -10.84
N GLU A 41 3.58 4.11 -10.69
CA GLU A 41 4.72 4.57 -9.93
C GLU A 41 4.57 4.22 -8.45
N TYR A 42 3.39 4.48 -7.87
CA TYR A 42 3.09 4.12 -6.49
C TYR A 42 3.15 2.60 -6.27
N ARG A 43 2.58 1.82 -7.20
CA ARG A 43 2.61 0.37 -7.18
C ARG A 43 4.03 -0.19 -7.09
N LYS A 44 4.96 0.35 -7.89
CA LYS A 44 6.38 -0.03 -7.84
C LYS A 44 7.04 0.31 -6.51
N ILE A 45 6.68 1.44 -5.89
CA ILE A 45 7.22 1.85 -4.59
C ILE A 45 6.80 0.84 -3.51
N VAL A 46 5.54 0.41 -3.51
CA VAL A 46 5.01 -0.47 -2.47
C VAL A 46 5.25 -1.95 -2.73
N GLU A 47 5.65 -2.36 -3.94
CA GLU A 47 5.92 -3.76 -4.29
C GLU A 47 6.90 -4.45 -3.32
N GLY A 48 7.88 -3.72 -2.78
CA GLY A 48 8.85 -4.26 -1.81
C GLY A 48 8.41 -4.21 -0.34
N TYR A 49 7.21 -3.73 -0.01
CA TYR A 49 6.73 -3.58 1.36
C TYR A 49 5.80 -4.73 1.76
N HIS A 50 6.37 -5.90 2.00
CA HIS A 50 5.59 -7.05 2.45
C HIS A 50 5.10 -6.88 3.90
N ALA A 51 3.85 -7.22 4.15
CA ALA A 51 3.27 -7.28 5.48
C ALA A 51 3.78 -8.53 6.23
N GLY A 52 5.07 -8.55 6.57
CA GLY A 52 5.65 -9.56 7.47
C GLY A 52 5.63 -10.99 6.93
N VAL A 53 6.45 -11.27 5.93
CA VAL A 53 7.33 -12.46 5.95
C VAL A 53 8.72 -11.90 5.62
N GLY A 54 9.71 -12.23 6.44
CA GLY A 54 11.08 -11.72 6.27
C GLY A 54 11.73 -12.17 4.96
#